data_AF-A0AAE7BU93-F1
#
_entry.id   AF-A0AAE7BU93-F1
#
_cell.length_a   1.000
_cell.length_b   1.000
_cell.length_c   1.000
_cell.angle_alpha   90.00
_cell.angle_beta   90.00
_cell.angle_gamma   90.00
#
_symmetry.space_group_name_H-M   'P 1'
#
loop_
_entity.id
_entity.type
_entity.pdbx_description
1 polymer ?
#
loop_
_entity_poly.entity_id
_entity_poly.type
_entity_poly.pdbx_seq_one_letter_code
_entity_poly.pdbx_strand_id
1 'polypeptide(L)'
;MTDELMKEHCKRILRRIAWRLQYTSKKRSISETTMIEPRFGEDTMETVASQLYVQQLLSELPEKARFIIRSTVIDGMTEEEVARKLNITRQGVNKCKIKYLRLLAKRITRSI
;
A
#
# COMPACT_ATOMS: atom_id res chain seq x y z
N MET A 1 15.07 22.44 18.68
CA MET A 1 14.40 21.14 18.87
C MET A 1 13.33 20.85 17.79
N THR A 2 13.26 21.60 16.68
CA THR A 2 12.27 21.46 15.60
C THR A 2 12.85 20.92 14.31
N ASP A 3 14.14 21.19 14.04
CA ASP A 3 14.84 20.83 12.80
C ASP A 3 15.03 19.31 12.64
N GLU A 4 15.32 18.62 13.73
CA GLU A 4 15.57 17.18 13.75
C GLU A 4 14.29 16.36 13.49
N LEU A 5 13.16 16.81 14.04
CA LEU A 5 11.82 16.28 13.77
C LEU A 5 11.41 16.48 12.30
N MET A 6 11.77 17.62 11.69
CA MET A 6 11.53 17.89 10.27
C MET A 6 12.37 16.99 9.37
N LYS A 7 13.66 16.78 9.68
CA LYS A 7 14.52 15.84 8.96
C LYS A 7 13.99 14.41 9.02
N GLU A 8 13.52 13.96 10.18
CA GLU A 8 12.94 12.63 10.34
C GLU A 8 11.65 12.45 9.52
N HIS A 9 10.81 13.50 9.47
CA HIS A 9 9.60 13.52 8.66
C HIS A 9 9.91 13.43 7.16
N CYS A 10 10.87 14.24 6.68
CA CYS A 10 11.33 14.20 5.29
C CYS A 10 11.92 12.84 4.92
N LYS A 11 12.77 12.25 5.78
CA LYS A 11 13.31 10.90 5.57
C LYS A 11 12.20 9.86 5.45
N ARG A 12 11.15 9.96 6.26
CA ARG A 12 9.99 9.03 6.21
C ARG A 12 9.23 9.16 4.88
N ILE A 13 9.03 10.38 4.40
CA ILE A 13 8.41 10.63 3.09
C ILE A 13 9.29 10.06 1.98
N LEU A 14 10.59 10.35 1.99
CA LEU A 14 11.55 9.85 1.00
C LEU A 14 11.59 8.31 0.96
N ARG A 15 11.64 7.65 2.12
CA ARG A 15 11.56 6.18 2.20
C ARG A 15 10.26 5.65 1.60
N ARG A 16 9.14 6.33 1.85
CA ARG A 16 7.84 5.93 1.29
C ARG A 16 7.78 6.11 -0.22
N ILE A 17 8.36 7.20 -0.75
CA ILE A 17 8.46 7.44 -2.19
C ILE A 17 9.38 6.39 -2.83
N ALA A 18 10.55 6.13 -2.24
CA ALA A 18 11.49 5.11 -2.70
C ALA A 18 10.86 3.72 -2.70
N TRP A 19 10.15 3.34 -1.64
CA TRP A 19 9.41 2.07 -1.58
C TRP A 19 8.34 1.98 -2.67
N ARG A 20 7.57 3.06 -2.89
CA ARG A 20 6.58 3.10 -3.97
C ARG A 20 7.23 2.96 -5.35
N LEU A 21 8.37 3.60 -5.56
CA LEU A 21 9.13 3.49 -6.82
C LEU A 21 9.60 2.05 -7.03
N GLN A 22 10.22 1.44 -6.01
CA GLN A 22 10.66 0.04 -6.05
C GLN A 22 9.51 -0.92 -6.29
N TYR A 23 8.39 -0.76 -5.56
CA TYR A 23 7.22 -1.62 -5.72
C TYR A 23 6.58 -1.48 -7.10
N THR A 24 6.48 -0.27 -7.63
CA THR A 24 5.96 -0.01 -8.98
C THR A 24 6.85 -0.63 -10.05
N SER A 25 8.18 -0.48 -9.92
CA SER A 25 9.14 -1.11 -10.82
C SER A 25 9.09 -2.63 -10.74
N LYS A 26 8.96 -3.22 -9.55
CA LYS A 26 8.81 -4.68 -9.36
C LYS A 26 7.51 -5.18 -10.01
N LYS A 27 6.42 -4.44 -9.85
CA LYS A 27 5.12 -4.78 -10.47
C LYS A 27 5.15 -4.67 -12.01
N ARG A 28 5.78 -3.62 -12.55
CA ARG A 28 6.00 -3.46 -13.99
C ARG A 28 6.90 -4.54 -14.54
N SER A 29 8.01 -4.82 -13.87
CA SER A 29 8.91 -5.91 -14.22
C SER A 29 8.15 -7.24 -14.26
N ILE A 30 7.35 -7.60 -13.26
CA ILE A 30 6.54 -8.84 -13.30
C ILE A 30 5.59 -8.86 -14.51
N SER A 31 4.94 -7.73 -14.82
CA SER A 31 4.01 -7.60 -15.95
C SER A 31 4.71 -7.65 -17.32
N GLU A 32 5.95 -7.19 -17.41
CA GLU A 32 6.74 -7.14 -18.65
C GLU A 32 7.60 -8.40 -18.84
N THR A 33 7.98 -9.07 -17.74
CA THR A 33 8.76 -10.32 -17.72
C THR A 33 7.95 -11.52 -18.22
N THR A 34 6.63 -11.41 -18.41
CA THR A 34 5.85 -12.49 -19.05
C THR A 34 6.32 -12.78 -20.49
N MET A 35 7.10 -11.88 -21.12
CA MET A 35 7.72 -12.09 -22.44
C MET A 35 9.20 -12.51 -22.41
N ILE A 36 9.87 -12.48 -21.25
CA ILE A 36 11.27 -12.91 -21.11
C ILE A 36 11.25 -14.16 -20.25
N GLU A 37 11.64 -15.29 -20.84
CA GLU A 37 11.74 -16.61 -20.20
C GLU A 37 12.11 -16.48 -18.71
N PRO A 38 11.28 -16.99 -17.78
CA PRO A 38 11.49 -16.74 -16.36
C PRO A 38 12.82 -17.38 -15.97
N ARG A 39 13.71 -16.59 -15.34
CA ARG A 39 14.74 -17.15 -14.46
C ARG A 39 14.00 -17.92 -13.36
N PHE A 40 13.75 -19.21 -13.59
CA PHE A 40 13.35 -20.16 -12.58
C PHE A 40 14.40 -20.10 -11.47
N GLY A 41 14.07 -19.54 -10.31
CA GLY A 41 14.99 -19.59 -9.17
C GLY A 41 14.73 -18.68 -7.98
N GLU A 42 14.05 -17.53 -8.12
CA GLU A 42 13.85 -16.62 -6.97
C GLU A 42 12.36 -16.35 -6.70
N ASP A 43 11.86 -16.95 -5.61
CA ASP A 43 10.71 -16.54 -4.78
C ASP A 43 9.37 -16.19 -5.46
N THR A 44 8.99 -16.95 -6.48
CA THR A 44 7.63 -16.87 -7.06
C THR A 44 6.56 -17.28 -6.04
N MET A 45 6.79 -18.36 -5.28
CA MET A 45 5.82 -18.88 -4.32
C MET A 45 5.63 -17.95 -3.10
N GLU A 46 6.71 -17.40 -2.54
CA GLU A 46 6.62 -16.43 -1.44
C GLU A 46 5.93 -15.13 -1.88
N THR A 47 6.23 -14.66 -3.10
CA THR A 47 5.57 -13.48 -3.67
C THR A 47 4.06 -13.72 -3.85
N VAL A 48 3.67 -14.89 -4.38
CA VAL A 48 2.26 -15.27 -4.55
C VAL A 48 1.56 -15.39 -3.20
N ALA A 49 2.17 -16.08 -2.23
CA ALA A 49 1.64 -16.21 -0.88
C ALA A 49 1.44 -14.84 -0.21
N SER A 50 2.40 -13.94 -0.36
CA SER A 50 2.33 -12.56 0.16
C SER A 50 1.18 -11.77 -0.48
N GLN A 51 1.00 -11.87 -1.80
CA GLN A 51 -0.10 -11.21 -2.49
C GLN A 51 -1.46 -11.75 -2.04
N LEU A 52 -1.58 -13.07 -1.90
CA LEU A 52 -2.80 -13.74 -1.48
C LEU A 52 -3.17 -13.34 -0.05
N TYR A 53 -2.19 -13.27 0.86
CA TYR A 53 -2.38 -12.78 2.22
C TYR A 53 -2.86 -11.32 2.24
N VAL A 54 -2.25 -10.43 1.46
CA VAL A 54 -2.71 -9.02 1.34
C VAL A 54 -4.14 -8.94 0.83
N GLN A 55 -4.52 -9.76 -0.17
CA GLN A 55 -5.89 -9.80 -0.68
C GLN A 55 -6.89 -10.27 0.37
N GLN A 56 -6.58 -11.33 1.11
CA GLN A 56 -7.40 -11.81 2.23
C GLN A 56 -7.60 -10.71 3.26
N LEU A 57 -6.53 -10.04 3.69
CA LEU A 57 -6.58 -8.97 4.68
C LEU A 57 -7.48 -7.79 4.24
N LEU A 58 -7.44 -7.45 2.95
CA LEU A 58 -8.28 -6.40 2.37
C LEU A 58 -9.75 -6.85 2.22
N SER A 59 -10.00 -8.14 1.99
CA SER A 59 -11.35 -8.71 1.84
C SER A 59 -12.17 -8.58 3.12
N GLU A 60 -11.52 -8.56 4.28
CA GLU A 60 -12.16 -8.40 5.59
C GLU A 60 -12.62 -6.96 5.87
N LEU A 61 -12.14 -6.01 5.08
CA LEU A 61 -12.53 -4.62 5.21
C LEU A 61 -13.88 -4.37 4.52
N PRO A 62 -14.70 -3.44 5.06
CA PRO A 62 -15.84 -2.91 4.34
C PRO A 62 -15.43 -2.36 2.97
N GLU A 63 -16.30 -2.51 1.97
CA GLU A 63 -16.00 -2.17 0.57
C GLU A 63 -15.40 -0.77 0.39
N LYS A 64 -16.01 0.24 1.03
CA LYS A 64 -15.50 1.63 0.99
C LYS A 64 -14.09 1.76 1.57
N ALA A 65 -13.80 1.07 2.68
CA ALA A 65 -12.49 1.08 3.32
C ALA A 65 -11.45 0.35 2.48
N ARG A 66 -11.83 -0.80 1.90
CA ARG A 66 -11.03 -1.57 0.96
C ARG A 66 -10.63 -0.73 -0.25
N PHE A 67 -11.61 -0.04 -0.85
CA PHE A 67 -11.37 0.85 -1.98
C PHE A 67 -10.40 1.99 -1.62
N ILE A 68 -10.60 2.64 -0.47
CA ILE A 68 -9.73 3.74 -0.02
C ILE A 68 -8.30 3.24 0.20
N ILE A 69 -8.11 2.12 0.90
CA ILE A 69 -6.78 1.58 1.17
C ILE A 69 -6.11 1.11 -0.12
N ARG A 70 -6.81 0.36 -0.97
CA ARG A 70 -6.27 -0.09 -2.26
C ARG A 70 -5.84 1.10 -3.12
N SER A 71 -6.73 2.08 -3.32
CA SER A 71 -6.46 3.24 -4.17
C SER A 71 -5.29 4.09 -3.65
N THR A 72 -5.23 4.34 -2.33
CA THR A 72 -4.21 5.26 -1.76
C THR A 72 -2.88 4.59 -1.42
N VAL A 73 -2.89 3.32 -1.03
CA VAL A 73 -1.69 2.60 -0.56
C VAL A 73 -1.09 1.75 -1.65
N ILE A 74 -1.91 1.04 -2.43
CA ILE A 74 -1.46 0.08 -3.45
C ILE A 74 -1.36 0.76 -4.81
N ASP A 75 -2.40 1.48 -5.23
CA ASP A 75 -2.46 2.10 -6.56
C ASP A 75 -1.85 3.51 -6.60
N GLY A 76 -1.49 4.07 -5.44
CA GLY A 76 -0.74 5.32 -5.33
C GLY A 76 -1.53 6.61 -5.52
N MET A 77 -2.85 6.55 -5.64
CA MET A 77 -3.71 7.73 -5.77
C MET A 77 -3.62 8.65 -4.54
N THR A 78 -3.81 9.95 -4.77
CA THR A 78 -3.88 10.94 -3.70
C THR A 78 -5.20 10.84 -2.94
N GLU A 79 -5.23 11.35 -1.71
CA GLU A 79 -6.47 11.37 -0.93
C GLU A 79 -7.52 12.28 -1.58
N GLU A 80 -7.08 13.33 -2.26
CA GLU A 80 -7.88 14.26 -3.04
C GLU A 80 -8.53 13.57 -4.25
N GLU A 81 -7.80 12.72 -4.98
CA GLU A 81 -8.35 11.94 -6.09
C GLU A 81 -9.40 10.93 -5.62
N VAL A 82 -9.11 10.23 -4.53
CA VAL A 82 -10.03 9.25 -3.94
C VAL A 82 -11.26 9.94 -3.33
N ALA A 83 -11.08 11.11 -2.73
CA ALA A 83 -12.15 11.95 -2.20
C ALA A 83 -13.13 12.36 -3.30
N ARG A 84 -12.63 12.81 -4.45
CA ARG A 84 -13.45 13.13 -5.64
C ARG A 84 -14.22 11.91 -6.14
N LYS A 85 -13.57 10.75 -6.25
CA LYS A 85 -14.22 9.51 -6.71
C LYS A 85 -15.34 9.03 -5.80
N LEU A 86 -15.20 9.23 -4.49
CA LEU A 86 -16.16 8.79 -3.49
C LEU A 86 -17.16 9.88 -3.06
N ASN A 87 -17.07 11.07 -3.64
CA ASN A 87 -17.83 12.26 -3.25
C ASN A 87 -17.80 12.52 -1.73
N ILE A 88 -16.62 12.42 -1.12
CA ILE A 88 -16.38 12.72 0.30
C ILE A 88 -15.24 13.72 0.46
N THR A 89 -15.06 14.26 1.67
CA THR A 89 -13.94 15.15 1.95
C THR A 89 -12.61 14.37 2.01
N ARG A 90 -11.52 15.05 1.66
CA ARG A 90 -10.14 14.55 1.86
C ARG A 90 -9.91 14.07 3.29
N GLN A 91 -10.40 14.84 4.27
CA GLN A 91 -10.32 14.47 5.68
C GLN A 91 -11.08 13.18 6.00
N GLY A 92 -12.23 12.94 5.34
CA GLY A 92 -12.98 11.70 5.44
C GLY A 92 -12.18 10.49 4.91
N VAL A 93 -11.51 10.66 3.77
CA VAL A 93 -10.59 9.63 3.23
C VAL A 93 -9.47 9.35 4.22
N ASN A 94 -8.81 10.37 4.75
CA ASN A 94 -7.70 10.20 5.69
C ASN A 94 -8.14 9.53 7.00
N LYS A 95 -9.28 9.94 7.58
CA LYS A 95 -9.85 9.31 8.79
C LYS A 95 -10.14 7.83 8.56
N CYS A 96 -10.76 7.49 7.43
CA CYS A 96 -11.04 6.11 7.06
C CYS A 96 -9.74 5.30 6.91
N LYS A 97 -8.80 5.81 6.12
CA LYS A 97 -7.49 5.19 5.88
C LYS A 97 -6.75 4.92 7.20
N ILE A 98 -6.65 5.89 8.10
CA ILE A 98 -5.97 5.73 9.40
C ILE A 98 -6.68 4.68 10.26
N LYS A 99 -8.01 4.73 10.36
CA LYS A 99 -8.80 3.77 11.15
C LYS A 99 -8.53 2.34 10.73
N TYR A 100 -8.62 2.05 9.43
CA TYR A 100 -8.51 0.69 8.93
C TYR A 100 -7.06 0.22 8.83
N LEU A 101 -6.08 1.09 8.54
CA LEU A 101 -4.66 0.70 8.64
C LEU A 101 -4.26 0.32 10.06
N ARG A 102 -4.75 1.02 11.09
CA ARG A 102 -4.53 0.62 12.49
C ARG A 102 -5.17 -0.72 12.82
N LEU A 103 -6.38 -0.97 12.31
CA LEU A 103 -7.05 -2.26 12.48
C LEU A 103 -6.22 -3.39 11.86
N LEU A 104 -5.75 -3.20 10.62
CA LEU A 104 -4.91 -4.16 9.92
C LEU A 104 -3.58 -4.39 10.65
N ALA A 105 -2.90 -3.32 11.08
CA ALA A 105 -1.66 -3.42 11.85
C ALA A 105 -1.85 -4.25 13.12
N LYS A 106 -2.92 -3.98 13.89
CA LYS A 106 -3.25 -4.73 15.10
C LYS A 106 -3.51 -6.21 14.83
N ARG A 107 -4.07 -6.57 13.67
CA ARG A 107 -4.27 -7.96 13.27
C ARG A 107 -2.94 -8.64 12.97
N ILE A 108 -2.11 -8.01 12.15
CA ILE A 108 -0.79 -8.53 11.79
C ILE A 108 0.06 -8.75 13.05
N THR A 109 0.09 -7.79 13.98
CA THR A 109 0.83 -7.91 15.25
C THR A 109 0.26 -8.97 16.20
N ARG A 110 -1.02 -9.36 16.07
CA ARG A 110 -1.61 -10.44 16.87
C ARG A 110 -1.43 -11.83 16.27
N SER A 111 -1.12 -11.90 14.97
CA SER A 111 -0.89 -13.15 14.25
C SER A 111 0.58 -13.58 14.25
N ILE A 112 1.47 -12.76 14.80
CA ILE A 112 2.89 -13.04 15.11
C ILE A 112 3.00 -13.29 16.61
#